data_AF-A0A7R9AJE4-F1
#
_entry.id   AF-A0A7R9AJE4-F1
#
_cell.length_a   1.000
_cell.length_b   1.000
_cell.length_c   1.000
_cell.angle_alpha   90.00
_cell.angle_beta   90.00
_cell.angle_gamma   90.00
#
_symmetry.space_group_name_H-M   'P 1'
#
loop_
_entity.id
_entity.type
_entity.pdbx_description
1 polymer ?
#
loop_
_entity_poly.entity_id
_entity_poly.type
_entity_poly.pdbx_seq_one_letter_code
_entity_poly.pdbx_strand_id
1 'polypeptide(L)'
;MLGGLDSAVYSIAWAPLEDLHGRVIDCSRSGFLRATQISCHAFAELGHACEPHMTTGGSLIAMSYIGAERAIPHYGMMGPIKSALESMVRYMALELGDQKIRVNAVSPGPIVTRAASGLEDFNELVEDAIEFAPLHRGVTIEEVGAVVAMLVGNAGSALTGQIQFVDAGINMEDNYAVIENYTIDELTVGQKRQMVRTVTATDITEFALVSGDDNPAHLDDEFAREMGFKGIVAHGMLGASFISALLGKEFPGPGTIYLGQTLRFQKPVYIADVLTIELEVINVVNEKHKVELNCNVTNQRGDVVITGVATILAPKKKIRYIPKHLPHLSLES
;
A
#
# COMPACT_ATOMS: atom_id res chain seq x y z
N MET A 1 -38.10 -17.63 -28.67
CA MET A 1 -37.45 -16.36 -28.32
C MET A 1 -37.62 -16.13 -26.83
N LEU A 2 -36.61 -15.62 -26.14
CA LEU A 2 -36.55 -15.51 -24.67
C LEU A 2 -37.50 -14.48 -24.03
N GLY A 3 -38.30 -13.74 -24.81
CA GLY A 3 -39.32 -12.82 -24.27
C GLY A 3 -38.78 -11.49 -23.69
N GLY A 4 -37.47 -11.38 -23.49
CA GLY A 4 -36.76 -10.19 -22.98
C GLY A 4 -35.44 -10.60 -22.34
N LEU A 5 -34.61 -9.63 -21.93
CA LEU A 5 -33.41 -9.85 -21.13
C LEU A 5 -33.45 -8.92 -19.91
N ASP A 6 -33.36 -9.47 -18.70
CA ASP A 6 -33.39 -8.66 -17.47
C ASP A 6 -31.99 -8.27 -16.98
N SER A 7 -30.97 -9.08 -17.29
CA SER A 7 -29.60 -8.82 -16.82
C SER A 7 -28.56 -9.52 -17.67
N ALA A 8 -27.32 -9.01 -17.59
CA ALA A 8 -26.14 -9.68 -18.12
C ALA A 8 -24.96 -9.49 -17.16
N VAL A 9 -24.17 -10.56 -16.97
CA VAL A 9 -23.00 -10.57 -16.11
C VAL A 9 -21.76 -10.83 -16.95
N TYR A 10 -20.86 -9.86 -16.97
CA TYR A 10 -19.56 -9.91 -17.61
C TYR A 10 -18.50 -10.33 -16.60
N SER A 11 -18.21 -11.64 -16.60
CA SER A 11 -17.18 -12.27 -15.76
C SER A 11 -16.06 -12.85 -16.65
N ILE A 12 -15.44 -11.97 -17.44
CA ILE A 12 -14.40 -12.32 -18.42
C ILE A 12 -13.17 -11.48 -18.15
N ALA A 13 -11.99 -12.10 -18.18
CA ALA A 13 -10.70 -11.43 -18.15
C ALA A 13 -9.65 -12.31 -18.84
N TRP A 14 -8.70 -11.68 -19.51
CA TRP A 14 -7.58 -12.33 -20.17
C TRP A 14 -6.44 -11.35 -20.45
N ALA A 15 -5.20 -11.82 -20.31
CA ALA A 15 -3.98 -11.15 -20.75
C ALA A 15 -2.98 -12.21 -21.26
N PRO A 16 -2.05 -11.85 -22.17
CA PRO A 16 -0.95 -12.73 -22.50
C PRO A 16 -0.01 -12.87 -21.30
N LEU A 17 0.45 -14.10 -21.05
CA LEU A 17 1.19 -14.45 -19.82
C LEU A 17 2.48 -13.63 -19.65
N GLU A 18 3.22 -13.45 -20.75
CA GLU A 18 4.48 -12.67 -20.76
C GLU A 18 4.29 -11.22 -20.33
N ASP A 19 3.19 -10.57 -20.75
CA ASP A 19 2.91 -9.18 -20.37
C ASP A 19 2.27 -9.08 -18.98
N LEU A 20 1.58 -10.13 -18.53
CA LEU A 20 1.01 -10.22 -17.19
C LEU A 20 2.11 -10.32 -16.11
N HIS A 21 3.15 -11.10 -16.38
CA HIS A 21 4.31 -11.28 -15.49
C HIS A 21 5.38 -10.20 -15.66
N GLY A 22 5.32 -9.41 -16.74
CA GLY A 22 6.26 -8.34 -17.03
C GLY A 22 5.98 -7.02 -16.28
N ARG A 23 6.93 -6.08 -16.37
CA ARG A 23 6.69 -4.70 -15.92
C ARG A 23 5.71 -4.03 -16.88
N VAL A 24 4.83 -3.17 -16.35
CA VAL A 24 3.87 -2.39 -17.16
C VAL A 24 4.56 -1.61 -18.28
N ILE A 25 5.76 -1.09 -18.02
CA ILE A 25 6.53 -0.31 -19.02
C ILE A 25 7.15 -1.17 -20.14
N ASP A 26 7.24 -2.48 -19.95
CA ASP A 26 7.76 -3.41 -20.96
C ASP A 26 6.61 -4.11 -21.73
N CYS A 27 5.37 -3.87 -21.34
CA CYS A 27 4.18 -4.51 -21.91
C CYS A 27 4.09 -4.24 -23.43
N SER A 28 3.93 -5.31 -24.20
CA SER A 28 3.80 -5.22 -25.64
C SER A 28 2.53 -4.44 -26.02
N ARG A 29 2.65 -3.54 -27.01
CA ARG A 29 1.48 -2.78 -27.51
C ARG A 29 0.35 -3.72 -27.95
N SER A 30 0.69 -4.81 -28.64
CA SER A 30 -0.28 -5.80 -29.12
C SER A 30 -0.96 -6.56 -27.97
N GLY A 31 -0.21 -6.95 -26.95
CA GLY A 31 -0.75 -7.63 -25.79
C GLY A 31 -1.64 -6.72 -24.96
N PHE A 32 -1.22 -5.47 -24.73
CA PHE A 32 -2.04 -4.45 -24.08
C PHE A 32 -3.37 -4.20 -24.78
N LEU A 33 -3.34 -4.02 -26.10
CA LEU A 33 -4.56 -3.80 -26.88
C LEU A 33 -5.51 -5.00 -26.82
N ARG A 34 -4.99 -6.22 -26.95
CA ARG A 34 -5.81 -7.44 -26.90
C ARG A 34 -6.38 -7.69 -25.50
N ALA A 35 -5.60 -7.49 -24.45
CA ALA A 35 -6.06 -7.62 -23.07
C ALA A 35 -7.13 -6.57 -22.74
N THR A 36 -6.95 -5.32 -23.20
CA THR A 36 -7.94 -4.25 -23.05
C THR A 36 -9.22 -4.57 -23.81
N GLN A 37 -9.10 -5.08 -25.04
CA GLN A 37 -10.25 -5.50 -25.84
C GLN A 37 -11.08 -6.56 -25.09
N ILE A 38 -10.41 -7.62 -24.61
CA ILE A 38 -11.09 -8.78 -24.01
C ILE A 38 -11.59 -8.50 -22.60
N SER A 39 -10.87 -7.72 -21.79
CA SER A 39 -11.10 -7.55 -20.34
C SER A 39 -11.76 -6.23 -19.96
N CYS A 40 -11.94 -5.31 -20.91
CA CYS A 40 -12.59 -4.01 -20.69
C CYS A 40 -13.59 -3.70 -21.80
N HIS A 41 -13.15 -3.52 -23.05
CA HIS A 41 -14.02 -3.08 -24.15
C HIS A 41 -15.18 -4.04 -24.44
N ALA A 42 -14.96 -5.35 -24.31
CA ALA A 42 -16.00 -6.37 -24.49
C ALA A 42 -17.21 -6.19 -23.55
N PHE A 43 -17.07 -5.47 -22.43
CA PHE A 43 -18.20 -5.12 -21.58
C PHE A 43 -19.14 -4.10 -22.23
N ALA A 44 -18.60 -3.09 -22.92
CA ALA A 44 -19.39 -2.17 -23.73
C ALA A 44 -20.06 -2.88 -24.90
N GLU A 45 -19.35 -3.80 -25.57
CA GLU A 45 -19.92 -4.62 -26.65
C GLU A 45 -21.09 -5.48 -26.15
N LEU A 46 -20.95 -6.07 -24.96
CA LEU A 46 -22.04 -6.79 -24.30
C LEU A 46 -23.23 -5.85 -24.03
N GLY A 47 -22.98 -4.68 -23.44
CA GLY A 47 -24.02 -3.69 -23.17
C GLY A 47 -24.79 -3.29 -24.42
N HIS A 48 -24.08 -2.97 -25.51
CA HIS A 48 -24.67 -2.63 -26.80
C HIS A 48 -25.52 -3.77 -27.38
N ALA A 49 -25.08 -5.02 -27.25
CA ALA A 49 -25.83 -6.18 -27.70
C ALA A 49 -27.07 -6.46 -26.83
N CYS A 50 -27.01 -6.16 -25.53
CA CYS A 50 -28.08 -6.39 -24.57
C CYS A 50 -29.16 -5.30 -24.58
N GLU A 51 -28.79 -4.03 -24.82
CA GLU A 51 -29.66 -2.85 -24.75
C GLU A 51 -30.99 -3.03 -25.51
N PRO A 52 -31.03 -3.50 -26.78
CA PRO A 52 -32.29 -3.69 -27.52
C PRO A 52 -33.23 -4.73 -26.92
N HIS A 53 -32.72 -5.58 -26.01
CA HIS A 53 -33.47 -6.67 -25.38
C HIS A 53 -33.88 -6.36 -23.93
N MET A 54 -33.39 -5.27 -23.35
CA MET A 54 -33.72 -4.79 -21.99
C MET A 54 -34.87 -3.76 -22.02
N THR A 55 -35.98 -4.11 -22.67
CA THR A 55 -37.08 -3.18 -23.01
C THR A 55 -37.85 -2.63 -21.82
N THR A 56 -37.73 -3.25 -20.65
CA THR A 56 -38.34 -2.80 -19.39
C THR A 56 -37.31 -2.33 -18.37
N GLY A 57 -36.09 -2.02 -18.81
CA GLY A 57 -34.92 -1.84 -17.98
C GLY A 57 -34.15 -3.13 -17.79
N GLY A 58 -33.05 -3.06 -17.03
CA GLY A 58 -32.20 -4.22 -16.80
C GLY A 58 -31.00 -3.91 -15.91
N SER A 59 -30.11 -4.88 -15.78
CA SER A 59 -28.88 -4.73 -15.00
C SER A 59 -27.68 -5.35 -15.71
N LEU A 60 -26.64 -4.55 -15.93
CA LEU A 60 -25.33 -5.00 -16.43
C LEU A 60 -24.34 -5.02 -15.28
N ILE A 61 -23.65 -6.15 -15.09
CA ILE A 61 -22.66 -6.32 -14.03
C ILE A 61 -21.31 -6.69 -14.63
N ALA A 62 -20.25 -5.97 -14.25
CA ALA A 62 -18.87 -6.34 -14.55
C ALA A 62 -18.16 -6.94 -13.33
N MET A 63 -17.11 -7.74 -13.57
CA MET A 63 -16.19 -8.20 -12.53
C MET A 63 -14.90 -7.38 -12.56
N SER A 64 -14.62 -6.65 -11.48
CA SER A 64 -13.40 -5.88 -11.27
C SER A 64 -12.46 -6.56 -10.24
N TYR A 65 -11.45 -5.83 -9.77
CA TYR A 65 -10.53 -6.23 -8.73
C TYR A 65 -9.84 -4.97 -8.15
N ILE A 66 -9.42 -5.02 -6.88
CA ILE A 66 -8.77 -3.89 -6.17
C ILE A 66 -7.55 -3.29 -6.89
N GLY A 67 -6.90 -4.07 -7.77
CA GLY A 67 -5.86 -3.60 -8.68
C GLY A 67 -6.27 -2.42 -9.59
N ALA A 68 -7.56 -2.12 -9.72
CA ALA A 68 -8.08 -0.95 -10.42
C ALA A 68 -7.84 0.37 -9.67
N GLU A 69 -7.78 0.33 -8.33
CA GLU A 69 -7.64 1.52 -7.48
C GLU A 69 -6.22 1.65 -6.93
N ARG A 70 -5.49 0.54 -6.81
CA ARG A 70 -4.18 0.48 -6.15
C ARG A 70 -3.24 -0.45 -6.89
N ALA A 71 -1.94 -0.16 -6.81
CA ALA A 71 -0.93 -1.04 -7.37
C ALA A 71 -0.81 -2.32 -6.53
N ILE A 72 -1.09 -3.46 -7.14
CA ILE A 72 -0.91 -4.79 -6.54
C ILE A 72 0.30 -5.45 -7.21
N PRO A 73 1.31 -5.92 -6.43
CA PRO A 73 2.44 -6.67 -6.97
C PRO A 73 1.97 -7.83 -7.86
N HIS A 74 2.69 -8.10 -8.94
CA HIS A 74 2.39 -9.17 -9.90
C HIS A 74 1.00 -9.13 -10.58
N TYR A 75 0.23 -8.05 -10.41
CA TYR A 75 -1.02 -7.81 -11.15
C TYR A 75 -0.80 -7.04 -12.47
N GLY A 76 0.36 -6.37 -12.59
CA GLY A 76 0.90 -5.83 -13.84
C GLY A 76 -0.08 -4.98 -14.64
N MET A 77 -0.14 -5.24 -15.95
CA MET A 77 -1.00 -4.51 -16.90
C MET A 77 -2.51 -4.61 -16.60
N MET A 78 -2.95 -5.60 -15.81
CA MET A 78 -4.37 -5.80 -15.53
C MET A 78 -4.93 -4.71 -14.62
N GLY A 79 -4.12 -4.11 -13.75
CA GLY A 79 -4.55 -2.99 -12.90
C GLY A 79 -5.12 -1.82 -13.73
N PRO A 80 -4.32 -1.20 -14.63
CA PRO A 80 -4.80 -0.16 -15.53
C PRO A 80 -6.03 -0.55 -16.36
N ILE A 81 -6.11 -1.80 -16.83
CA ILE A 81 -7.26 -2.29 -17.62
C ILE A 81 -8.52 -2.39 -16.75
N LYS A 82 -8.40 -2.82 -15.49
CA LYS A 82 -9.52 -2.83 -14.55
C LYS A 82 -9.93 -1.42 -14.15
N SER A 83 -9.00 -0.47 -14.00
CA SER A 83 -9.35 0.96 -13.82
C SER A 83 -10.19 1.48 -15.00
N ALA A 84 -9.83 1.11 -16.23
CA ALA A 84 -10.60 1.47 -17.42
C ALA A 84 -11.99 0.83 -17.42
N LEU A 85 -12.12 -0.44 -17.00
CA LEU A 85 -13.39 -1.14 -16.87
C LEU A 85 -14.31 -0.46 -15.84
N GLU A 86 -13.79 -0.06 -14.68
CA GLU A 86 -14.58 0.66 -13.67
C GLU A 86 -15.00 2.05 -14.14
N SER A 87 -14.16 2.72 -14.93
CA SER A 87 -14.57 3.94 -15.63
C SER A 87 -15.71 3.66 -16.60
N MET A 88 -15.61 2.61 -17.41
CA MET A 88 -16.65 2.20 -18.36
C MET A 88 -17.99 1.94 -17.66
N VAL A 89 -17.98 1.31 -16.48
CA VAL A 89 -19.18 1.10 -15.65
C VAL A 89 -19.88 2.42 -15.34
N ARG A 90 -19.14 3.47 -14.94
CA ARG A 90 -19.71 4.79 -14.62
C ARG A 90 -20.29 5.49 -15.85
N TYR A 91 -19.60 5.43 -16.99
CA TYR A 91 -20.07 6.06 -18.22
C TYR A 91 -21.29 5.34 -18.80
N MET A 92 -21.27 4.00 -18.85
CA MET A 92 -22.43 3.22 -19.30
C MET A 92 -23.64 3.40 -18.35
N ALA A 93 -23.42 3.53 -17.04
CA ALA A 93 -24.50 3.84 -16.09
C ALA A 93 -25.15 5.19 -16.37
N LEU A 94 -24.35 6.21 -16.73
CA LEU A 94 -24.83 7.53 -17.11
C LEU A 94 -25.64 7.48 -18.41
N GLU A 95 -25.14 6.75 -19.42
CA GLU A 95 -25.72 6.68 -20.76
C GLU A 95 -27.00 5.85 -20.84
N LEU A 96 -27.08 4.75 -20.07
CA LEU A 96 -28.19 3.80 -20.13
C LEU A 96 -29.28 4.05 -19.05
N GLY A 97 -29.07 5.04 -18.18
CA GLY A 97 -29.95 5.34 -17.05
C GLY A 97 -31.38 5.70 -17.46
N ASP A 98 -31.56 6.48 -18.54
CA ASP A 98 -32.88 6.88 -19.05
C ASP A 98 -33.73 5.68 -19.51
N GLN A 99 -33.08 4.58 -19.83
CA GLN A 99 -33.69 3.32 -20.26
C GLN A 99 -33.95 2.39 -19.07
N LYS A 100 -33.66 2.84 -17.85
CA LYS A 100 -33.75 2.07 -16.60
C LYS A 100 -32.82 0.86 -16.59
N ILE A 101 -31.71 0.94 -17.32
CA ILE A 101 -30.65 -0.06 -17.28
C ILE A 101 -29.59 0.41 -16.31
N ARG A 102 -29.36 -0.37 -15.26
CA ARG A 102 -28.35 -0.09 -14.24
C ARG A 102 -27.06 -0.79 -14.62
N VAL A 103 -25.92 -0.16 -14.32
CA VAL A 103 -24.60 -0.72 -14.62
C VAL A 103 -23.75 -0.65 -13.35
N ASN A 104 -23.25 -1.78 -12.88
CA ASN A 104 -22.39 -1.84 -11.68
C ASN A 104 -21.22 -2.79 -11.91
N ALA A 105 -20.23 -2.76 -11.02
CA ALA A 105 -19.22 -3.80 -10.92
C ALA A 105 -19.21 -4.44 -9.54
N VAL A 106 -18.72 -5.68 -9.48
CA VAL A 106 -18.37 -6.37 -8.25
C VAL A 106 -16.86 -6.57 -8.23
N SER A 107 -16.21 -6.20 -7.12
CA SER A 107 -14.77 -6.34 -6.90
C SER A 107 -14.54 -7.38 -5.79
N PRO A 108 -14.42 -8.67 -6.13
CA PRO A 108 -14.17 -9.70 -5.15
C PRO A 108 -12.74 -9.64 -4.61
N GLY A 109 -12.56 -10.11 -3.38
CA GLY A 109 -11.24 -10.46 -2.85
C GLY A 109 -10.59 -11.59 -3.67
N PRO A 110 -9.31 -11.91 -3.44
CA PRO A 110 -8.65 -12.99 -4.16
C PRO A 110 -9.33 -14.33 -3.84
N ILE A 111 -9.85 -15.00 -4.89
CA ILE A 111 -10.48 -16.33 -4.81
C ILE A 111 -9.65 -17.29 -5.68
N VAL A 112 -9.30 -18.44 -5.13
CA VAL A 112 -8.63 -19.50 -5.89
C VAL A 112 -9.58 -20.01 -6.98
N THR A 113 -9.24 -19.70 -8.23
CA THR A 113 -9.98 -20.12 -9.43
C THR A 113 -9.00 -20.60 -10.51
N ARG A 114 -9.50 -21.16 -11.61
CA ARG A 114 -8.65 -21.55 -12.75
C ARG A 114 -7.88 -20.36 -13.35
N ALA A 115 -8.39 -19.13 -13.24
CA ALA A 115 -7.69 -17.94 -13.73
C ALA A 115 -6.51 -17.55 -12.82
N ALA A 116 -6.57 -17.92 -11.54
CA ALA A 116 -5.53 -17.62 -10.56
C ALA A 116 -4.19 -18.33 -10.86
N SER A 117 -4.19 -19.46 -11.59
CA SER A 117 -2.95 -20.17 -11.94
C SER A 117 -2.07 -19.40 -12.93
N GLY A 118 -2.56 -18.30 -13.50
CA GLY A 118 -1.78 -17.41 -14.36
C GLY A 118 -1.12 -16.24 -13.62
N LEU A 119 -1.39 -16.02 -12.33
CA LEU A 119 -0.79 -14.94 -11.53
C LEU A 119 0.35 -15.51 -10.69
N GLU A 120 1.52 -14.85 -10.70
CA GLU A 120 2.62 -15.19 -9.80
C GLU A 120 2.20 -14.90 -8.34
N ASP A 121 2.66 -15.75 -7.43
CA ASP A 121 2.48 -15.61 -5.98
C ASP A 121 1.02 -15.38 -5.51
N PHE A 122 0.05 -15.85 -6.29
CA PHE A 122 -1.38 -15.68 -5.96
C PHE A 122 -1.78 -16.36 -4.65
N ASN A 123 -1.11 -17.46 -4.28
CA ASN A 123 -1.37 -18.11 -2.99
C ASN A 123 -0.97 -17.20 -1.82
N GLU A 124 0.16 -16.50 -1.92
CA GLU A 124 0.58 -15.53 -0.91
C GLU A 124 -0.39 -14.35 -0.84
N LEU A 125 -0.87 -13.87 -1.99
CA LEU A 125 -1.91 -12.83 -2.06
C LEU A 125 -3.22 -13.25 -1.37
N VAL A 126 -3.62 -14.52 -1.50
CA VAL A 126 -4.79 -15.07 -0.79
C VAL A 126 -4.53 -15.17 0.71
N GLU A 127 -3.36 -15.67 1.12
CA GLU A 127 -2.98 -15.78 2.53
C GLU A 127 -2.92 -14.41 3.20
N ASP A 128 -2.28 -13.43 2.58
CA ASP A 128 -2.22 -12.04 3.05
C ASP A 128 -3.63 -11.44 3.15
N ALA A 129 -4.47 -11.63 2.13
CA ALA A 129 -5.86 -11.15 2.18
C ALA A 129 -6.63 -11.79 3.34
N ILE A 130 -6.44 -13.08 3.63
CA ILE A 130 -7.06 -13.76 4.77
C ILE A 130 -6.55 -13.20 6.10
N GLU A 131 -5.24 -12.99 6.22
CA GLU A 131 -4.61 -12.50 7.44
C GLU A 131 -5.10 -11.09 7.79
N PHE A 132 -5.10 -10.20 6.80
CA PHE A 132 -5.33 -8.77 7.02
C PHE A 132 -6.77 -8.32 6.82
N ALA A 133 -7.63 -9.11 6.15
CA ALA A 133 -9.03 -8.75 6.03
C ALA A 133 -9.69 -8.65 7.41
N PRO A 134 -10.53 -7.63 7.67
CA PRO A 134 -11.29 -7.49 8.91
C PRO A 134 -12.09 -8.74 9.34
N LEU A 135 -12.56 -9.56 8.40
CA LEU A 135 -13.28 -10.80 8.73
C LEU A 135 -12.35 -12.02 8.91
N HIS A 136 -11.04 -11.86 8.75
CA HIS A 136 -9.99 -12.87 8.91
C HIS A 136 -10.26 -14.21 8.19
N ARG A 137 -10.82 -14.11 6.97
CA ARG A 137 -11.16 -15.26 6.12
C ARG A 137 -11.24 -14.85 4.66
N GLY A 138 -11.13 -15.83 3.78
CA GLY A 138 -11.39 -15.65 2.35
C GLY A 138 -12.88 -15.50 2.07
N VAL A 139 -13.18 -14.87 0.94
CA VAL A 139 -14.53 -14.79 0.39
C VAL A 139 -14.82 -16.00 -0.50
N THR A 140 -16.08 -16.37 -0.63
CA THR A 140 -16.50 -17.48 -1.51
C THR A 140 -17.23 -16.99 -2.77
N ILE A 141 -17.30 -17.84 -3.80
CA ILE A 141 -18.04 -17.53 -5.02
C ILE A 141 -19.55 -17.39 -4.76
N GLU A 142 -20.08 -18.02 -3.73
CA GLU A 142 -21.46 -17.89 -3.29
C GLU A 142 -21.73 -16.51 -2.70
N GLU A 143 -20.78 -15.95 -1.93
CA GLU A 143 -20.90 -14.59 -1.39
C GLU A 143 -20.86 -13.54 -2.51
N VAL A 144 -19.95 -13.71 -3.48
CA VAL A 144 -19.92 -12.90 -4.70
C VAL A 144 -21.23 -13.03 -5.48
N GLY A 145 -21.71 -14.25 -5.67
CA GLY A 145 -22.97 -14.55 -6.34
C GLY A 145 -24.19 -13.93 -5.65
N ALA A 146 -24.22 -13.90 -4.32
CA ALA A 146 -25.28 -13.27 -3.55
C ALA A 146 -25.33 -11.75 -3.76
N VAL A 147 -24.18 -11.09 -3.82
CA VAL A 147 -24.10 -9.65 -4.12
C VAL A 147 -24.48 -9.38 -5.57
N VAL A 148 -24.06 -10.21 -6.53
CA VAL A 148 -24.52 -10.10 -7.92
C VAL A 148 -26.04 -10.27 -7.99
N ALA A 149 -26.61 -11.27 -7.31
CA ALA A 149 -28.05 -11.51 -7.26
C ALA A 149 -28.81 -10.31 -6.67
N MET A 150 -28.29 -9.69 -5.61
CA MET A 150 -28.82 -8.45 -5.05
C MET A 150 -28.78 -7.31 -6.08
N LEU A 151 -27.65 -7.13 -6.76
CA LEU A 151 -27.44 -6.07 -7.73
C LEU A 151 -28.30 -6.22 -8.98
N VAL A 152 -28.57 -7.44 -9.46
CA VAL A 152 -29.49 -7.66 -10.60
C VAL A 152 -30.95 -7.55 -10.18
N GLY A 153 -31.28 -7.93 -8.94
CA GLY A 153 -32.64 -7.88 -8.40
C GLY A 153 -33.11 -6.50 -7.94
N ASN A 154 -34.36 -6.44 -7.44
CA ASN A 154 -34.98 -5.20 -6.96
C ASN A 154 -34.27 -4.57 -5.75
N ALA A 155 -33.53 -5.36 -4.97
CA ALA A 155 -32.73 -4.86 -3.85
C ALA A 155 -31.65 -3.87 -4.32
N GLY A 156 -31.12 -4.04 -5.54
CA GLY A 156 -30.18 -3.13 -6.17
C GLY A 156 -30.83 -2.01 -6.98
N SER A 157 -32.15 -1.80 -6.93
CA SER A 157 -32.89 -0.88 -7.82
C SER A 157 -32.39 0.57 -7.81
N ALA A 158 -31.77 1.02 -6.71
CA ALA A 158 -31.17 2.36 -6.59
C ALA A 158 -29.65 2.38 -6.82
N LEU A 159 -29.04 1.25 -7.14
CA LEU A 159 -27.59 1.10 -7.31
C LEU A 159 -27.23 1.08 -8.80
N THR A 160 -26.53 2.10 -9.26
CA THR A 160 -25.93 2.20 -10.59
C THR A 160 -24.63 3.02 -10.52
N GLY A 161 -23.70 2.75 -11.42
CA GLY A 161 -22.36 3.34 -11.47
C GLY A 161 -21.47 2.93 -10.28
N GLN A 162 -21.86 1.92 -9.49
CA GLN A 162 -21.15 1.54 -8.27
C GLN A 162 -20.17 0.40 -8.50
N ILE A 163 -19.09 0.41 -7.72
CA ILE A 163 -18.17 -0.71 -7.54
C ILE A 163 -18.41 -1.29 -6.15
N GLN A 164 -18.92 -2.52 -6.07
CA GLN A 164 -19.23 -3.18 -4.80
C GLN A 164 -18.11 -4.15 -4.43
N PHE A 165 -17.40 -3.89 -3.34
CA PHE A 165 -16.36 -4.77 -2.82
C PHE A 165 -16.97 -5.97 -2.08
N VAL A 166 -16.47 -7.16 -2.40
CA VAL A 166 -16.86 -8.43 -1.78
C VAL A 166 -15.59 -9.19 -1.43
N ASP A 167 -14.89 -8.71 -0.42
CA ASP A 167 -13.48 -9.03 -0.20
C ASP A 167 -13.11 -9.17 1.28
N ALA A 168 -14.12 -9.40 2.13
CA ALA A 168 -13.96 -9.48 3.58
C ALA A 168 -13.42 -8.19 4.24
N GLY A 169 -13.45 -7.06 3.53
CA GLY A 169 -13.05 -5.74 3.99
C GLY A 169 -11.59 -5.37 3.72
N ILE A 170 -10.85 -6.19 2.95
CA ILE A 170 -9.43 -5.96 2.67
C ILE A 170 -9.19 -4.68 1.87
N ASN A 171 -10.15 -4.21 1.04
CA ASN A 171 -10.01 -2.95 0.30
C ASN A 171 -9.84 -1.72 1.18
N MET A 172 -10.27 -1.77 2.45
CA MET A 172 -10.11 -0.65 3.39
C MET A 172 -8.65 -0.47 3.83
N GLU A 173 -7.79 -1.46 3.63
CA GLU A 173 -6.39 -1.41 4.06
C GLU A 173 -5.53 -0.64 3.04
N ASP A 174 -5.14 0.59 3.39
CA ASP A 174 -4.45 1.53 2.51
C ASP A 174 -3.01 1.14 2.12
N ASN A 175 -2.42 0.13 2.75
CA ASN A 175 -1.04 -0.29 2.50
C ASN A 175 -0.92 -1.81 2.33
N TYR A 176 -0.85 -2.30 1.10
CA TYR A 176 -0.44 -3.69 0.83
C TYR A 176 1.08 -3.90 0.91
N ALA A 177 1.84 -2.87 1.28
CA ALA A 177 3.29 -2.98 1.47
C ALA A 177 3.57 -3.75 2.77
N VAL A 178 3.51 -5.09 2.66
CA VAL A 178 3.94 -5.98 3.73
C VAL A 178 5.42 -5.72 4.00
N ILE A 179 5.70 -5.26 5.22
CA ILE A 179 7.06 -5.17 5.72
C ILE A 179 7.44 -6.53 6.26
N GLU A 180 8.57 -7.05 5.79
CA GLU A 180 9.18 -8.27 6.30
C GLU A 180 10.50 -7.95 7.00
N ASN A 181 10.76 -8.65 8.11
CA ASN A 181 12.00 -8.52 8.87
C ASN A 181 13.15 -9.40 8.33
N TYR A 182 14.35 -9.10 8.83
CA TYR A 182 15.51 -9.98 8.77
C TYR A 182 15.62 -10.75 10.08
N THR A 183 15.62 -12.08 9.97
CA THR A 183 15.93 -12.95 11.10
C THR A 183 17.42 -12.90 11.44
N ILE A 184 17.77 -13.36 12.64
CA ILE A 184 19.16 -13.46 13.09
C ILE A 184 20.07 -14.18 12.08
N ASP A 185 19.58 -15.25 11.44
CA ASP A 185 20.38 -16.07 10.52
C ASP A 185 20.58 -15.41 9.15
N GLU A 186 19.80 -14.36 8.83
CA GLU A 186 19.90 -13.59 7.59
C GLU A 186 20.78 -12.34 7.73
N LEU A 187 21.14 -11.98 8.96
CA LEU A 187 21.97 -10.82 9.25
C LEU A 187 23.45 -11.17 9.19
N THR A 188 24.20 -10.39 8.41
CA THR A 188 25.65 -10.61 8.23
C THR A 188 26.44 -9.33 8.50
N VAL A 189 27.66 -9.47 9.05
CA VAL A 189 28.56 -8.34 9.29
C VAL A 189 28.89 -7.65 7.97
N GLY A 190 28.83 -6.31 7.96
CA GLY A 190 28.99 -5.46 6.78
C GLY A 190 27.68 -5.22 6.01
N GLN A 191 26.58 -5.88 6.35
CA GLN A 191 25.28 -5.61 5.75
C GLN A 191 24.78 -4.22 6.17
N LYS A 192 24.30 -3.45 5.20
CA LYS A 192 23.86 -2.07 5.38
C LYS A 192 22.42 -1.85 4.97
N ARG A 193 21.79 -0.87 5.61
CA ARG A 193 20.53 -0.27 5.17
C ARG A 193 20.55 1.22 5.41
N GLN A 194 19.86 1.96 4.56
CA GLN A 194 19.72 3.40 4.75
C GLN A 194 18.30 3.87 4.46
N MET A 195 17.91 4.97 5.09
CA MET A 195 16.75 5.78 4.73
C MET A 195 17.14 7.25 4.64
N VAL A 196 16.35 8.02 3.91
CA VAL A 196 16.53 9.46 3.75
C VAL A 196 15.29 10.18 4.26
N ARG A 197 15.48 11.23 5.05
CA ARG A 197 14.40 12.05 5.59
C ARG A 197 14.77 13.52 5.57
N THR A 198 13.82 14.38 5.21
CA THR A 198 13.97 15.84 5.34
C THR A 198 13.45 16.26 6.70
N VAL A 199 14.20 17.08 7.42
CA VAL A 199 13.75 17.66 8.70
C VAL A 199 12.83 18.83 8.43
N THR A 200 11.63 18.81 8.99
CA THR A 200 10.64 19.87 8.83
C THR A 200 10.41 20.63 10.14
N ALA A 201 9.81 21.83 10.05
CA ALA A 201 9.38 22.56 11.24
C ALA A 201 8.34 21.75 12.04
N THR A 202 7.41 21.09 11.34
CA THR A 202 6.39 20.22 11.95
C THR A 202 7.03 19.11 12.79
N ASP A 203 8.08 18.45 12.29
CA ASP A 203 8.77 17.41 13.06
C ASP A 203 9.32 17.94 14.39
N ILE A 204 9.91 19.13 14.37
CA ILE A 204 10.50 19.75 15.57
C ILE A 204 9.39 20.11 16.57
N THR A 205 8.29 20.68 16.09
CA THR A 205 7.14 21.03 16.93
C THR A 205 6.47 19.78 17.51
N GLU A 206 6.18 18.78 16.69
CA GLU A 206 5.58 17.51 17.15
C GLU A 206 6.51 16.78 18.13
N PHE A 207 7.82 16.79 17.88
CA PHE A 207 8.78 16.18 18.79
C PHE A 207 8.87 16.93 20.11
N ALA A 208 8.86 18.27 20.11
CA ALA A 208 8.82 19.07 21.33
C ALA A 208 7.58 18.72 22.17
N LEU A 209 6.41 18.60 21.53
CA LEU A 209 5.16 18.24 22.20
C LEU A 209 5.20 16.85 22.84
N VAL A 210 5.65 15.83 22.10
CA VAL A 210 5.65 14.45 22.61
C VAL A 210 6.78 14.20 23.62
N SER A 211 7.92 14.88 23.47
CA SER A 211 9.08 14.72 24.36
C SER A 211 9.01 15.62 25.60
N GLY A 212 8.25 16.71 25.54
CA GLY A 212 8.24 17.77 26.54
C GLY A 212 9.49 18.66 26.51
N ASP A 213 10.35 18.53 25.49
CA ASP A 213 11.53 19.40 25.31
C ASP A 213 11.14 20.64 24.49
N ASP A 214 10.68 21.66 25.20
CA ASP A 214 10.27 22.96 24.67
C ASP A 214 11.38 24.01 24.72
N ASN A 215 12.66 23.58 24.77
CA ASN A 215 13.79 24.50 24.80
C ASN A 215 13.71 25.50 23.64
N PRO A 216 13.84 26.82 23.90
CA PRO A 216 13.66 27.86 22.89
C PRO A 216 14.62 27.75 21.71
N ALA A 217 15.79 27.10 21.85
CA ALA A 217 16.67 26.83 20.72
C ALA A 217 16.04 25.99 19.59
N HIS A 218 14.94 25.28 19.89
CA HIS A 218 14.18 24.45 18.96
C HIS A 218 12.92 25.12 18.41
N LEU A 219 12.44 26.21 19.04
CA LEU A 219 11.12 26.78 18.75
C LEU A 219 11.14 28.27 18.42
N ASP A 220 12.23 28.97 18.75
CA ASP A 220 12.38 30.42 18.57
C ASP A 220 13.66 30.72 17.74
N ASP A 221 13.48 31.32 16.56
CA ASP A 221 14.59 31.64 15.65
C ASP A 221 15.49 32.75 16.18
N GLU A 222 14.94 33.76 16.87
CA GLU A 222 15.72 34.86 17.44
C GLU A 222 16.61 34.33 18.56
N PHE A 223 16.02 33.56 19.48
CA PHE A 223 16.77 32.94 20.58
C PHE A 223 17.87 32.00 20.07
N ALA A 224 17.57 31.15 19.08
CA ALA A 224 18.56 30.25 18.51
C ALA A 224 19.74 30.99 17.88
N ARG A 225 19.48 32.13 17.22
CA ARG A 225 20.53 33.00 16.65
C ARG A 225 21.37 33.69 17.72
N GLU A 226 20.77 34.16 18.81
CA GLU A 226 21.49 34.74 19.95
C GLU A 226 22.48 33.74 20.57
N MET A 227 22.12 32.45 20.59
CA MET A 227 22.99 31.35 21.02
C MET A 227 24.08 30.98 20.01
N GLY A 228 24.16 31.66 18.87
CA GLY A 228 25.19 31.47 17.84
C GLY A 228 24.84 30.42 16.78
N PHE A 229 23.60 29.93 16.73
CA PHE A 229 23.15 29.05 15.66
C PHE A 229 22.71 29.83 14.41
N LYS A 230 22.56 29.14 13.27
CA LYS A 230 22.11 29.74 12.00
C LYS A 230 20.59 29.97 11.92
N GLY A 231 19.87 29.58 12.96
CA GLY A 231 18.42 29.56 13.09
C GLY A 231 18.00 28.39 13.99
N ILE A 232 16.71 28.05 13.99
CA ILE A 232 16.16 26.92 14.75
C ILE A 232 16.94 25.63 14.48
N VAL A 233 17.38 24.98 15.56
CA VAL A 233 18.08 23.69 15.53
C VAL A 233 17.09 22.59 15.86
N ALA A 234 17.14 21.45 15.17
CA ALA A 234 16.35 20.28 15.54
C ALA A 234 16.88 19.61 16.82
N HIS A 235 16.00 19.00 17.62
CA HIS A 235 16.41 18.19 18.77
C HIS A 235 17.37 17.08 18.32
N GLY A 236 18.49 16.89 19.02
CA GLY A 236 19.38 15.76 18.71
C GLY A 236 18.65 14.41 18.77
N MET A 237 17.75 14.27 19.75
CA MET A 237 16.93 13.07 19.93
C MET A 237 15.88 12.88 18.83
N LEU A 238 15.44 13.92 18.14
CA LEU A 238 14.62 13.78 16.93
C LEU A 238 15.41 13.03 15.85
N GLY A 239 16.68 13.38 15.63
CA GLY A 239 17.54 12.62 14.71
C GLY A 239 17.77 11.17 15.16
N ALA A 240 17.89 10.93 16.47
CA ALA A 240 17.97 9.57 17.01
C ALA A 240 16.68 8.76 16.81
N SER A 241 15.52 9.41 16.81
CA SER A 241 14.24 8.75 16.51
C SER A 241 14.19 8.17 15.10
N PHE A 242 14.89 8.78 14.13
CA PHE A 242 14.96 8.25 12.76
C PHE A 242 15.82 6.98 12.66
N ILE A 243 16.87 6.87 13.49
CA ILE A 243 17.63 5.61 13.64
C ILE A 243 16.68 4.51 14.14
N SER A 244 15.87 4.81 15.15
CA SER A 244 14.86 3.88 15.67
C SER A 244 13.84 3.48 14.61
N ALA A 245 13.37 4.43 13.79
CA ALA A 245 12.45 4.16 12.69
C ALA A 245 13.05 3.19 11.67
N LEU A 246 14.28 3.43 11.19
CA LEU A 246 14.96 2.51 10.27
C LEU A 246 15.14 1.12 10.89
N LEU A 247 15.55 1.08 12.16
CA LEU A 247 15.85 -0.15 12.86
C LEU A 247 14.62 -1.04 13.08
N GLY A 248 13.55 -0.45 13.62
CA GLY A 248 12.34 -1.17 13.99
C GLY A 248 11.41 -1.44 12.81
N LYS A 249 11.42 -0.59 11.79
CA LYS A 249 10.54 -0.71 10.63
C LYS A 249 11.16 -1.52 9.50
N GLU A 250 12.45 -1.37 9.21
CA GLU A 250 13.01 -1.91 7.96
C GLU A 250 14.23 -2.80 8.14
N PHE A 251 15.12 -2.50 9.11
CA PHE A 251 16.38 -3.22 9.25
C PHE A 251 16.96 -3.26 10.67
N PRO A 252 16.83 -4.39 11.40
CA PRO A 252 16.27 -5.66 10.93
C PRO A 252 14.75 -5.69 10.75
N GLY A 253 14.01 -4.70 11.26
CA GLY A 253 12.57 -4.60 11.04
C GLY A 253 11.71 -5.27 12.13
N PRO A 254 10.45 -5.64 11.82
CA PRO A 254 9.49 -6.14 12.79
C PRO A 254 9.99 -7.25 13.72
N GLY A 255 9.66 -7.15 15.00
CA GLY A 255 10.09 -8.11 16.03
C GLY A 255 11.51 -7.88 16.57
N THR A 256 12.23 -6.88 16.09
CA THR A 256 13.49 -6.44 16.70
C THR A 256 13.25 -5.83 18.08
N ILE A 257 14.06 -6.22 19.06
CA ILE A 257 14.04 -5.63 20.41
C ILE A 257 15.26 -4.72 20.58
N TYR A 258 15.03 -3.44 20.81
CA TYR A 258 16.08 -2.44 21.02
C TYR A 258 16.61 -2.50 22.46
N LEU A 259 17.85 -2.93 22.66
CA LEU A 259 18.44 -3.09 23.99
C LEU A 259 19.22 -1.87 24.47
N GLY A 260 19.85 -1.14 23.56
CA GLY A 260 20.64 0.03 23.93
C GLY A 260 21.17 0.79 22.73
N GLN A 261 21.43 2.07 22.94
CA GLN A 261 21.95 2.98 21.92
C GLN A 261 22.99 3.89 22.55
N THR A 262 24.13 4.05 21.88
CA THR A 262 25.05 5.16 22.14
C THR A 262 24.84 6.26 21.10
N LEU A 263 24.95 7.53 21.49
CA LEU A 263 24.78 8.66 20.59
C LEU A 263 25.87 9.70 20.83
N ARG A 264 26.38 10.27 19.73
CA ARG A 264 27.25 11.43 19.71
C ARG A 264 26.72 12.42 18.70
N PHE A 265 26.28 13.58 19.17
CA PHE A 265 25.81 14.69 18.34
C PHE A 265 27.02 15.53 17.92
N GLN A 266 27.39 15.45 16.65
CA GLN A 266 28.62 16.04 16.12
C GLN A 266 28.39 17.46 15.61
N LYS A 267 27.22 17.72 15.02
CA LYS A 267 26.87 18.99 14.39
C LYS A 267 25.38 19.29 14.56
N PRO A 268 24.99 20.58 14.62
CA PRO A 268 23.59 20.96 14.62
C PRO A 268 22.91 20.57 13.30
N VAL A 269 21.64 20.19 13.39
CA VAL A 269 20.76 19.88 12.27
C VAL A 269 19.73 20.98 12.18
N TYR A 270 19.45 21.48 10.97
CA TYR A 270 18.53 22.58 10.74
C TYR A 270 17.27 22.12 9.99
N ILE A 271 16.24 22.97 10.03
CA ILE A 271 15.07 22.81 9.16
C ILE A 271 15.52 22.75 7.70
N ALA A 272 14.90 21.85 6.94
CA ALA A 272 15.22 21.50 5.55
C ALA A 272 16.57 20.81 5.33
N ASP A 273 17.36 20.49 6.36
CA ASP A 273 18.45 19.53 6.19
C ASP A 273 17.88 18.16 5.78
N VAL A 274 18.52 17.54 4.79
CA VAL A 274 18.16 16.19 4.32
C VAL A 274 19.14 15.23 4.95
N LEU A 275 18.64 14.38 5.84
CA LEU A 275 19.43 13.42 6.57
C LEU A 275 19.39 12.06 5.88
N THR A 276 20.56 11.47 5.66
CA THR A 276 20.74 10.06 5.32
C THR A 276 21.12 9.31 6.59
N ILE A 277 20.24 8.40 7.02
CA ILE A 277 20.43 7.54 8.18
C ILE A 277 20.90 6.19 7.65
N GLU A 278 22.10 5.76 8.03
CA GLU A 278 22.67 4.45 7.68
C GLU A 278 22.87 3.59 8.93
N LEU A 279 22.45 2.32 8.83
CA LEU A 279 22.77 1.26 9.76
C LEU A 279 23.69 0.25 9.07
N GLU A 280 24.74 -0.17 9.77
CA GLU A 280 25.66 -1.22 9.33
C GLU A 280 25.83 -2.26 10.43
N VAL A 281 25.59 -3.53 10.12
CA VAL A 281 25.84 -4.63 11.05
C VAL A 281 27.35 -4.76 11.28
N ILE A 282 27.80 -4.57 12.51
CA ILE A 282 29.23 -4.67 12.86
C ILE A 282 29.55 -5.92 13.66
N ASN A 283 28.55 -6.55 14.29
CA ASN A 283 28.73 -7.76 15.08
C ASN A 283 27.43 -8.56 15.18
N VAL A 284 27.52 -9.88 15.10
CA VAL A 284 26.40 -10.82 15.23
C VAL A 284 26.79 -11.94 16.19
N VAL A 285 26.01 -12.10 17.26
CA VAL A 285 26.19 -13.16 18.26
C VAL A 285 24.97 -14.08 18.23
N ASN A 286 25.01 -15.08 17.35
CA ASN A 286 23.88 -15.96 17.03
C ASN A 286 23.27 -16.64 18.26
N GLU A 287 24.07 -17.21 19.16
CA GLU A 287 23.59 -17.92 20.36
C GLU A 287 22.71 -17.05 21.27
N LYS A 288 22.95 -15.73 21.27
CA LYS A 288 22.21 -14.74 22.06
C LYS A 288 21.21 -13.96 21.22
N HIS A 289 21.16 -14.21 19.91
CA HIS A 289 20.47 -13.41 18.89
C HIS A 289 20.79 -11.91 18.99
N LYS A 290 21.97 -11.58 19.49
CA LYS A 290 22.36 -10.19 19.76
C LYS A 290 23.11 -9.65 18.55
N VAL A 291 22.70 -8.48 18.08
CA VAL A 291 23.35 -7.79 16.95
C VAL A 291 23.72 -6.38 17.38
N GLU A 292 24.89 -5.93 16.94
CA GLU A 292 25.33 -4.54 17.11
C GLU A 292 25.43 -3.90 15.73
N LEU A 293 24.85 -2.70 15.61
CA LEU A 293 24.82 -1.93 14.36
C LEU A 293 25.46 -0.57 14.58
N ASN A 294 26.43 -0.22 13.73
CA ASN A 294 26.92 1.14 13.64
C ASN A 294 25.81 2.02 13.04
N CYS A 295 25.57 3.16 13.66
CA CYS A 295 24.56 4.13 13.27
C CYS A 295 25.27 5.41 12.82
N ASN A 296 25.11 5.79 11.56
CA ASN A 296 25.70 7.00 11.03
C ASN A 296 24.63 7.86 10.36
N VAL A 297 24.52 9.12 10.77
CA VAL A 297 23.60 10.07 10.17
C VAL A 297 24.40 11.19 9.54
N THR A 298 24.19 11.39 8.24
CA THR A 298 24.85 12.43 7.46
C THR A 298 23.83 13.39 6.88
N ASN A 299 24.21 14.64 6.66
CA ASN A 299 23.36 15.61 5.97
C ASN A 299 23.65 15.64 4.45
N GLN A 300 22.91 16.46 3.71
CA GLN A 300 23.05 16.66 2.26
C GLN A 300 24.43 17.17 1.79
N ARG A 301 25.26 17.67 2.72
CA ARG A 301 26.62 18.13 2.44
C ARG A 301 27.66 17.03 2.68
N GLY A 302 27.23 15.84 3.13
CA GLY A 302 28.11 14.75 3.55
C GLY A 302 28.71 14.94 4.94
N ASP A 303 28.26 15.95 5.70
CA ASP A 303 28.71 16.10 7.08
C ASP A 303 28.05 15.03 7.97
N VAL A 304 28.85 14.39 8.82
CA VAL A 304 28.34 13.53 9.89
C VAL A 304 27.73 14.40 11.00
N VAL A 305 26.46 14.18 11.31
CA VAL A 305 25.70 14.93 12.32
C VAL A 305 25.45 14.10 13.59
N ILE A 306 25.23 12.80 13.45
CA ILE A 306 25.02 11.87 14.59
C ILE A 306 25.78 10.59 14.31
N THR A 307 26.50 10.09 15.32
CA THR A 307 27.08 8.73 15.30
C THR A 307 26.69 7.94 16.53
N GLY A 308 26.73 6.61 16.43
CA GLY A 308 26.34 5.75 17.53
C GLY A 308 26.45 4.27 17.22
N VAL A 309 26.15 3.45 18.21
CA VAL A 309 26.00 2.00 18.06
C VAL A 309 24.69 1.58 18.70
N ALA A 310 23.84 0.92 17.92
CA ALA A 310 22.64 0.24 18.37
C ALA A 310 22.99 -1.18 18.78
N THR A 311 22.40 -1.63 19.88
CA THR A 311 22.44 -3.02 20.32
C THR A 311 21.01 -3.54 20.35
N ILE A 312 20.78 -4.69 19.72
CA ILE A 312 19.45 -5.27 19.59
C ILE A 312 19.42 -6.77 19.88
N LEU A 313 18.21 -7.31 20.03
CA LEU A 313 17.91 -8.72 19.75
C LEU A 313 17.20 -8.81 18.41
N ALA A 314 17.78 -9.58 17.49
CA ALA A 314 17.17 -9.85 16.20
C ALA A 314 16.06 -10.92 16.33
N PRO A 315 15.01 -10.84 15.51
CA PRO A 315 13.92 -11.81 15.53
C PRO A 315 14.39 -13.18 15.05
N LYS A 316 13.78 -14.25 15.59
CA LYS A 316 14.09 -15.64 15.21
C LYS A 316 13.24 -16.17 14.06
N LYS A 317 12.11 -15.51 13.80
CA LYS A 317 11.11 -15.94 12.83
C LYS A 317 10.81 -14.77 11.92
N LYS A 318 10.45 -15.11 10.70
CA LYS A 318 9.88 -14.15 9.76
C LYS A 318 8.60 -13.57 10.35
N ILE A 319 8.53 -12.25 10.33
CA ILE A 319 7.36 -11.48 10.73
C ILE A 319 7.04 -10.58 9.55
N ARG A 320 5.84 -10.77 9.02
CA ARG A 320 5.23 -9.95 7.97
C ARG A 320 4.19 -9.07 8.64
N TYR A 321 4.17 -7.78 8.30
CA TYR A 321 3.27 -6.81 8.91
C TYR A 321 2.91 -5.71 7.93
N ILE A 322 1.62 -5.40 7.82
CA ILE A 322 1.12 -4.22 7.13
C ILE A 322 1.15 -3.01 8.10
N PRO A 323 1.91 -1.95 7.80
CA PRO A 323 1.91 -0.74 8.61
C PRO A 323 0.52 -0.13 8.71
N LYS A 324 0.01 -0.02 9.94
CA LYS A 324 -1.21 0.73 10.19
C LYS A 324 -1.00 2.19 9.81
N HIS A 325 -2.03 2.79 9.22
CA HIS A 325 -2.06 4.23 9.02
C HIS A 325 -2.04 4.92 10.39
N LEU A 326 -1.10 5.84 10.60
CA LEU A 326 -1.08 6.66 11.81
C LEU A 326 -2.04 7.84 11.62
N PRO A 327 -2.90 8.16 12.60
CA PRO A 327 -3.80 9.29 12.49
C PRO A 327 -3.00 10.59 12.37
N HIS A 328 -3.53 11.56 11.62
CA HIS A 328 -2.99 12.91 11.64
C HIS A 328 -3.19 13.53 13.03
N LEU A 329 -2.08 13.88 13.71
CA LEU A 329 -2.12 14.73 14.89
C LEU A 329 -2.50 16.14 14.43
N SER A 330 -3.65 16.62 14.89
CA SER A 330 -4.05 18.02 14.72
C SER A 330 -3.99 18.71 16.09
N LEU A 331 -3.42 19.90 16.12
CA LEU A 331 -3.36 20.70 17.34
C LEU A 331 -4.76 21.20 17.66
N GLU A 332 -5.29 20.88 18.84
CA GLU A 332 -6.34 21.71 19.43
C GLU A 332 -5.68 23.02 19.87
N SER A 333 -6.07 24.11 19.22
CA SER A 333 -5.63 25.49 19.52
C SER A 333 -6.17 25.99 20.85
#